data_AF-A0A7K4NMB3-F1
#
_entry.id   AF-A0A7K4NMB3-F1
#
_cell.length_a   1.000
_cell.length_b   1.000
_cell.length_c   1.000
_cell.angle_alpha   90.00
_cell.angle_beta   90.00
_cell.angle_gamma   90.00
#
_symmetry.space_group_name_H-M   'P 1'
#
loop_
_entity.id
_entity.type
_entity.pdbx_description
1 polymer ?
#
loop_
_entity_poly.entity_id
_entity_poly.type
_entity_poly.pdbx_seq_one_letter_code
_entity_poly.pdbx_strand_id
1 'polypeptide(L)'
;MSRYEESKIPELDHHVDNIENRMGWIEEKVRELKRNDDEIKEIKVIEMAFNDKCERGVAEVNRFLEKKFDIFWKQPTESGYVFFMAKWGLKE
;
A
#
# COMPACT_ATOMS: atom_id res chain seq x y z
N MET A 1 18.45 -34.28 17.71
CA MET A 1 19.10 -32.99 17.40
C MET A 1 20.24 -32.79 18.37
N SER A 2 21.39 -32.35 17.87
CA SER A 2 22.55 -32.05 18.73
C SER A 2 22.40 -30.68 19.38
N ARG A 3 22.99 -30.47 20.58
CA ARG A 3 23.01 -29.15 21.25
C ARG A 3 23.57 -28.02 20.36
N TYR A 4 24.42 -28.38 19.41
CA TYR A 4 24.97 -27.44 18.43
C TYR A 4 23.89 -26.97 17.44
N GLU A 5 23.10 -27.90 16.89
CA GLU A 5 21.98 -27.58 16.00
C GLU A 5 20.92 -26.72 16.71
N GLU A 6 20.58 -27.04 17.96
CA GLU A 6 19.63 -26.26 18.76
C GLU A 6 20.12 -24.83 19.03
N SER A 7 21.43 -24.62 19.21
CA SER A 7 22.02 -23.28 19.39
C SER A 7 22.02 -22.42 18.13
N LYS A 8 21.92 -23.04 16.94
CA LYS A 8 21.88 -22.33 15.65
C LYS A 8 20.50 -21.85 15.25
N ILE A 9 19.43 -22.43 15.81
CA ILE A 9 18.04 -22.05 15.49
C ILE A 9 17.77 -20.58 15.87
N PRO A 10 18.09 -20.08 17.09
CA PRO A 10 17.84 -18.69 17.46
C PRO A 10 18.68 -17.67 16.65
N GLU A 11 19.91 -18.04 16.26
CA GLU A 11 20.75 -17.22 15.40
C GLU A 11 20.16 -17.09 13.99
N LEU A 12 19.60 -18.18 13.46
CA LEU A 12 18.93 -18.21 12.17
C LEU A 12 17.62 -17.42 12.20
N ASP A 13 16.80 -17.55 13.25
CA ASP A 13 15.55 -16.79 13.42
C ASP A 13 15.83 -15.28 13.44
N HIS A 14 16.81 -14.84 14.23
CA HIS A 14 17.22 -13.43 14.24
C HIS A 14 17.76 -12.97 12.87
N HIS A 15 18.43 -13.84 12.13
CA HIS A 15 18.91 -13.52 10.79
C HIS A 15 17.74 -13.35 9.80
N VAL A 16 16.73 -14.22 9.89
CA VAL A 16 15.50 -14.14 9.09
C VAL A 16 14.73 -12.87 9.41
N ASP A 17 14.48 -12.56 10.68
CA ASP A 17 13.80 -11.33 11.10
C ASP A 17 14.50 -10.08 10.55
N ASN A 18 15.84 -10.06 10.60
CA ASN A 18 16.62 -8.95 10.06
C ASN A 18 16.52 -8.85 8.53
N ILE A 19 16.46 -9.97 7.81
CA ILE A 19 16.26 -9.98 6.36
C ILE A 19 14.86 -9.46 6.01
N GLU A 20 13.82 -9.94 6.70
CA GLU A 20 12.43 -9.53 6.46
C GLU A 20 12.25 -8.03 6.66
N ASN A 21 12.80 -7.48 7.75
CA ASN A 21 12.78 -6.04 8.01
C ASN A 21 13.49 -5.22 6.93
N ARG A 22 14.66 -5.69 6.46
CA ARG A 22 15.39 -5.03 5.36
C ARG A 22 14.62 -5.11 4.05
N MET A 23 13.93 -6.22 3.80
CA MET A 23 13.13 -6.41 2.59
C MET A 23 11.95 -5.43 2.57
N GLY A 24 11.24 -5.27 3.69
CA GLY A 24 10.17 -4.27 3.83
C GLY A 24 10.66 -2.84 3.59
N TRP A 25 11.82 -2.47 4.13
CA TRP A 25 12.43 -1.16 3.88
C TRP A 25 12.83 -0.95 2.42
N ILE A 26 13.37 -1.98 1.76
CA ILE A 26 13.70 -1.94 0.32
C ILE A 26 12.43 -1.77 -0.51
N GLU A 27 11.35 -2.50 -0.21
CA GLU A 27 10.07 -2.37 -0.92
C GLU A 27 9.48 -0.96 -0.80
N GLU A 28 9.58 -0.35 0.38
CA GLU A 28 9.19 1.05 0.60
C GLU A 28 10.05 2.01 -0.23
N LYS A 29 11.38 1.85 -0.21
CA LYS A 29 12.30 2.67 -1.00
C LYS A 29 12.10 2.52 -2.50
N VAL A 30 11.86 1.30 -2.98
CA VAL A 30 11.53 1.04 -4.40
C VAL A 30 10.22 1.71 -4.77
N ARG A 31 9.21 1.71 -3.88
CA ARG A 31 7.94 2.39 -4.10
C ARG A 31 8.11 3.91 -4.16
N GLU A 32 8.94 4.49 -3.31
CA GLU A 32 9.31 5.90 -3.35
C GLU A 32 10.07 6.26 -4.64
N LEU A 33 11.04 5.43 -5.04
CA LEU A 33 11.82 5.66 -6.27
C LEU A 33 10.95 5.58 -7.52
N LYS A 34 10.06 4.58 -7.64
CA LYS A 34 9.08 4.51 -8.75
C LYS A 34 8.23 5.77 -8.83
N ARG A 35 7.82 6.33 -7.69
CA ARG A 35 7.03 7.56 -7.63
C ARG A 35 7.82 8.83 -7.96
N ASN A 36 9.16 8.82 -7.95
CA ASN A 36 9.97 9.98 -8.36
C ASN A 36 10.02 10.16 -9.88
N ASP A 37 9.91 9.07 -10.65
CA ASP A 37 9.91 9.12 -12.12
C ASP A 37 8.49 9.21 -12.70
N ASP A 38 7.48 8.93 -11.89
CA ASP A 38 6.08 9.00 -12.27
C ASP A 38 5.44 10.35 -11.86
N GLU A 39 4.44 10.78 -12.63
CA GLU A 39 3.51 11.86 -12.28
C GLU A 39 2.07 11.35 -12.26
N ILE A 40 1.20 12.10 -11.57
CA ILE A 40 -0.23 11.78 -11.55
C ILE A 40 -0.82 12.14 -12.91
N LYS A 41 -1.22 11.13 -13.68
CA LYS A 41 -1.88 11.32 -14.98
C LYS A 41 -3.40 11.48 -14.84
N GLU A 42 -3.99 10.85 -13.83
CA GLU A 42 -5.44 10.92 -13.60
C GLU A 42 -5.77 10.84 -12.11
N ILE A 43 -6.78 11.62 -11.68
CA ILE A 43 -7.34 11.56 -10.33
C ILE A 43 -8.82 11.21 -10.39
N LYS A 44 -9.27 10.33 -9.50
CA LYS A 44 -10.67 10.05 -9.21
C LYS A 44 -10.94 10.30 -7.74
N VAL A 45 -12.09 10.91 -7.47
CA VAL A 45 -12.54 11.22 -6.12
C VAL A 45 -13.73 10.32 -5.83
N ILE A 46 -13.66 9.56 -4.74
CA ILE A 46 -14.67 8.58 -4.37
C ILE A 46 -15.14 8.89 -2.96
N GLU A 47 -16.44 8.99 -2.79
CA GLU A 47 -17.05 9.17 -1.47
C GLU A 47 -17.28 7.83 -0.79
N MET A 48 -16.85 7.74 0.46
CA MET A 48 -17.06 6.62 1.38
C MET A 48 -18.04 7.07 2.44
N ALA A 49 -19.33 7.18 2.07
CA ALA A 49 -20.39 7.66 2.94
C ALA A 49 -20.80 6.58 3.96
N PHE A 50 -21.04 6.95 5.22
CA PHE A 50 -21.49 5.98 6.22
C PHE A 50 -22.97 5.61 6.11
N ASN A 51 -23.77 6.40 5.39
CA ASN A 51 -25.22 6.20 5.26
C ASN A 51 -25.58 4.87 4.55
N ASP A 52 -24.74 4.42 3.62
CA ASP A 52 -24.86 3.15 2.92
C ASP A 52 -23.80 2.15 3.38
N LYS A 53 -23.22 2.36 4.58
CA LYS A 53 -22.10 1.56 5.11
C LYS A 53 -20.89 1.50 4.15
N CYS A 54 -20.72 2.55 3.35
CA CYS A 54 -19.71 2.66 2.30
C CYS A 54 -19.86 1.65 1.16
N GLU A 55 -20.99 0.95 1.00
CA GLU A 55 -21.14 -0.11 -0.01
C GLU A 55 -20.85 0.39 -1.43
N ARG A 56 -21.38 1.56 -1.81
CA ARG A 56 -21.12 2.15 -3.13
C ARG A 56 -19.66 2.58 -3.27
N GLY A 57 -19.12 3.25 -2.25
CA GLY A 57 -17.73 3.69 -2.23
C GLY A 57 -16.75 2.53 -2.37
N VAL A 58 -16.98 1.42 -1.67
CA VAL A 58 -16.18 0.19 -1.79
C VAL A 58 -16.23 -0.38 -3.21
N ALA A 59 -17.42 -0.44 -3.82
CA ALA A 59 -17.56 -0.93 -5.19
C ALA A 59 -16.81 -0.05 -6.20
N GLU A 60 -16.86 1.28 -6.05
CA GLU A 60 -16.12 2.20 -6.91
C GLU A 60 -14.60 2.10 -6.70
N VAL A 61 -14.13 2.06 -5.44
CA VAL A 61 -12.70 1.88 -5.14
C VAL A 61 -12.19 0.60 -5.80
N ASN A 62 -12.87 -0.53 -5.62
CA ASN A 62 -12.46 -1.80 -6.21
C ASN A 62 -12.38 -1.72 -7.74
N ARG A 63 -13.38 -1.11 -8.38
CA ARG A 63 -13.37 -0.90 -9.84
C ARG A 63 -12.17 -0.06 -10.32
N PHE A 64 -11.73 0.92 -9.54
CA PHE A 64 -10.58 1.74 -9.91
C PHE A 64 -9.24 1.07 -9.59
N LEU A 65 -9.17 0.25 -8.54
CA LEU A 65 -8.02 -0.62 -8.27
C LEU A 65 -7.75 -1.57 -9.44
N GLU A 66 -8.80 -2.19 -10.00
CA GLU A 66 -8.70 -3.03 -11.21
C GLU A 66 -8.13 -2.27 -12.42
N LYS A 67 -8.43 -0.96 -12.51
CA LYS A 67 -7.96 -0.07 -13.57
C LYS A 67 -6.56 0.53 -13.31
N LYS A 68 -5.83 0.00 -12.33
CA LYS A 68 -4.48 0.42 -11.93
C LYS A 68 -4.43 1.83 -11.33
N PHE A 69 -5.49 2.26 -10.67
CA PHE A 69 -5.41 3.40 -9.76
C PHE A 69 -4.96 2.91 -8.38
N ASP A 70 -4.27 3.78 -7.66
CA ASP A 70 -3.89 3.58 -6.26
C ASP A 70 -4.56 4.63 -5.39
N ILE A 71 -4.86 4.30 -4.13
CA ILE A 71 -5.31 5.30 -3.17
C ILE A 71 -4.13 6.20 -2.82
N PHE A 72 -4.17 7.45 -3.28
CA PHE A 72 -3.12 8.44 -3.09
C PHE A 72 -3.32 9.26 -1.82
N TRP A 73 -4.56 9.65 -1.53
CA TRP A 73 -4.90 10.45 -0.37
C TRP A 73 -6.30 10.11 0.15
N LYS A 74 -6.54 10.36 1.44
CA LYS A 74 -7.88 10.27 2.04
C LYS A 74 -8.13 11.46 2.95
N GLN A 75 -9.34 11.98 2.92
CA GLN A 75 -9.78 13.08 3.76
C GLN A 75 -11.03 12.67 4.55
N PRO A 76 -11.04 12.80 5.89
CA PRO A 76 -12.25 12.58 6.67
C PRO A 76 -13.27 13.69 6.41
N THR A 77 -14.56 13.34 6.46
CA THR A 77 -15.68 14.28 6.40
C THR A 77 -16.63 14.03 7.57
N GLU A 78 -17.63 14.89 7.75
CA GLU A 78 -18.64 14.71 8.82
C GLU A 78 -19.47 13.42 8.64
N SER A 79 -19.61 12.94 7.41
CA SER A 79 -20.48 11.82 7.06
C SER A 79 -19.74 10.59 6.51
N GLY A 80 -18.40 10.59 6.54
CA GLY A 80 -17.61 9.53 5.91
C GLY A 80 -16.15 9.89 5.65
N TYR A 81 -15.63 9.38 4.53
CA TYR A 81 -14.34 9.77 3.97
C TYR A 81 -14.47 10.10 2.49
N VAL A 82 -13.52 10.87 1.98
CA VAL A 82 -13.30 11.05 0.55
C VAL A 82 -11.93 10.48 0.20
N PHE A 83 -11.88 9.56 -0.74
CA PHE A 83 -10.66 8.93 -1.23
C PHE A 83 -10.28 9.55 -2.57
N PHE A 84 -9.02 9.94 -2.69
CA PHE A 84 -8.42 10.40 -3.93
C PHE A 84 -7.59 9.25 -4.47
N MET A 85 -8.07 8.65 -5.55
CA MET A 85 -7.38 7.60 -6.28
C MET A 85 -6.60 8.21 -7.44
N ALA A 86 -5.32 7.92 -7.54
CA ALA A 86 -4.44 8.43 -8.58
C ALA A 86 -4.00 7.29 -9.50
N LYS A 87 -3.95 7.58 -10.80
CA LYS A 87 -3.25 6.75 -11.78
C LYS A 87 -1.94 7.42 -12.12
N TRP A 88 -0.86 6.70 -11.87
CA TRP A 88 0.51 7.14 -12.09
C TRP A 88 0.97 6.73 -13.49
N GLY A 89 1.86 7.53 -14.07
CA GLY A 89 2.58 7.18 -15.29
C GLY A 89 3.84 8.03 -15.43
N LEU A 90 4.74 7.60 -16.30
CA LEU A 90 6.04 8.24 -16.52
C LEU A 90 5.87 9.74 -16.81
N LYS A 91 6.76 10.55 -16.23
CA LYS A 91 6.95 11.95 -16.60
C LYS A 91 7.33 12.04 -18.09
N GLU A 92 6.71 12.98 -18.81
CA GLU A 92 7.07 13.29 -20.20
C GLU A 92 8.32 14.18 -20.28
#